data_AF-A0A950Z8T1-F1
#
_entry.id   AF-A0A950Z8T1-F1
#
_cell.length_a   1.000
_cell.length_b   1.000
_cell.length_c   1.000
_cell.angle_alpha   90.00
_cell.angle_beta   90.00
_cell.angle_gamma   90.00
#
_symmetry.space_group_name_H-M   'P 1'
#
loop_
_entity.id
_entity.type
_entity.pdbx_description
1 polymer ?
#
loop_
_entity_poly.entity_id
_entity_poly.type
_entity_poly.pdbx_seq_one_letter_code
_entity_poly.pdbx_strand_id
1 'polypeptide(L)' 'GSEGADNHREYKFYGHFADRKGYEPASDEFCQVFVLERWEPLGSAAAPAANASATSAPASAPTDEPPPAPPE' A
#
# COMPACT_ATOMS: atom_id res chain seq x y z
N GLY A 1 -27.31 -0.93 1.51
CA GLY A 1 -26.06 -1.05 0.75
C GLY A 1 -24.99 -1.45 1.72
N SER A 2 -24.30 -2.56 1.46
CA SER A 2 -23.07 -2.92 2.17
C SER A 2 -21.99 -3.06 1.10
N GLU A 3 -21.31 -1.96 0.87
CA GLU A 3 -20.06 -1.89 0.13
C GLU A 3 -18.95 -2.61 0.89
N GLY A 4 -18.03 -3.21 0.13
CA GLY A 4 -16.75 -3.72 0.64
C GLY A 4 -16.74 -5.24 0.82
N ALA A 5 -16.70 -5.97 -0.29
CA ALA A 5 -16.44 -7.41 -0.27
C ALA A 5 -15.10 -7.70 0.43
N ASP A 6 -15.22 -8.52 1.47
CA ASP A 6 -14.20 -9.17 2.29
C ASP A 6 -13.11 -9.83 1.44
N ASN A 7 -12.03 -9.09 1.13
CA ASN A 7 -10.83 -9.61 0.45
C ASN A 7 -9.64 -9.66 1.41
N HIS A 8 -9.85 -10.11 2.64
CA HIS A 8 -8.80 -10.29 3.64
C HIS A 8 -8.13 -11.66 3.53
N ARG A 9 -7.68 -12.12 2.35
CA ARG A 9 -6.89 -13.37 2.28
C ARG A 9 -5.59 -13.15 1.54
N GLU A 10 -4.50 -13.46 2.21
CA GLU A 10 -3.17 -13.49 1.61
C GLU A 10 -2.90 -14.85 0.99
N TYR A 11 -2.13 -14.84 -0.11
CA TYR A 11 -1.77 -16.03 -0.85
C TYR A 11 -0.27 -16.04 -1.12
N LYS A 12 0.32 -17.22 -1.07
CA LYS A 12 1.67 -17.48 -1.54
C LYS A 12 1.61 -18.15 -2.90
N PHE A 13 2.32 -17.59 -3.87
CA PHE A 13 2.39 -18.10 -5.23
C PHE A 13 3.72 -18.83 -5.46
N TYR A 14 3.64 -20.00 -6.10
CA TYR A 14 4.76 -20.81 -6.52
C TYR A 14 4.70 -21.01 -8.02
N GLY A 15 5.84 -20.87 -8.66
CA GLY A 15 5.97 -20.90 -10.10
C GLY A 15 7.36 -20.48 -10.52
N HIS A 16 7.52 -20.13 -11.79
CA HIS A 16 8.80 -19.75 -12.36
C HIS A 16 8.63 -18.56 -13.30
N PHE A 17 9.72 -17.83 -13.54
CA PHE A 17 9.76 -16.85 -14.62
C PHE A 17 10.04 -17.58 -15.93
N ALA A 18 9.22 -17.34 -16.95
CA ALA A 18 9.46 -17.87 -18.28
C ALA A 18 10.66 -17.16 -18.93
N ASP A 19 11.38 -17.82 -19.83
CA ASP A 19 12.53 -17.23 -20.55
C ASP A 19 12.12 -16.10 -21.50
N ARG A 20 10.84 -16.03 -21.86
CA ARG A 20 10.26 -15.01 -22.73
C ARG A 20 9.65 -13.87 -21.92
N LYS A 21 9.71 -12.68 -22.52
CA LYS A 21 8.99 -11.50 -22.03
C LYS A 21 7.63 -11.38 -22.72
N GLY A 22 6.65 -10.83 -22.01
CA GLY A 22 5.34 -10.47 -22.54
C GLY A 22 5.26 -8.95 -22.70
N TYR A 23 4.53 -8.48 -23.71
CA TYR A 23 4.27 -7.06 -23.89
C TYR A 23 3.10 -6.62 -22.99
N GLU A 24 3.30 -5.57 -22.21
CA GLU A 24 2.27 -4.94 -21.36
C GLU A 24 1.84 -3.59 -22.00
N PRO A 25 0.64 -3.53 -22.59
CA PRO A 25 0.19 -2.32 -23.29
C PRO A 25 0.02 -1.10 -22.39
N ALA A 26 -0.30 -1.29 -21.11
CA ALA A 26 -0.54 -0.16 -20.20
C ALA A 26 0.73 0.65 -19.93
N SER A 27 1.90 0.00 -19.95
CA SER A 27 3.21 0.64 -19.77
C SER A 27 4.04 0.76 -21.04
N ASP A 28 3.58 0.19 -22.16
CA ASP A 28 4.32 0.09 -23.43
C ASP A 28 5.70 -0.58 -23.27
N GLU A 29 5.77 -1.63 -22.46
CA GLU A 29 7.03 -2.31 -22.10
C GLU A 29 6.94 -3.83 -22.25
N PHE A 30 8.10 -4.48 -22.38
CA PHE A 30 8.21 -5.94 -22.30
C PHE A 30 8.61 -6.37 -20.88
N CYS A 31 7.68 -7.00 -20.16
CA CYS A 31 7.85 -7.45 -18.78
C CYS A 31 8.19 -8.94 -18.69
N GLN A 32 8.88 -9.33 -17.61
CA GLN A 32 9.10 -10.73 -17.30
C GLN A 32 7.75 -11.41 -16.99
N VAL A 33 7.52 -12.60 -17.55
CA VAL A 33 6.28 -13.35 -17.30
C VAL A 33 6.50 -14.33 -16.17
N PHE A 34 5.74 -14.20 -15.08
CA PHE A 34 5.66 -15.20 -14.03
C PHE A 34 4.58 -16.24 -14.37
N VAL A 35 4.97 -17.49 -14.53
CA VAL A 35 4.07 -18.62 -14.80
C VAL A 35 3.70 -19.25 -13.45
N LEU A 36 2.43 -19.10 -13.07
CA LEU A 36 1.89 -19.67 -11.85
C LEU A 36 1.67 -21.18 -12.01
N GLU A 37 2.21 -21.97 -11.08
CA GLU A 37 2.00 -23.42 -11.04
C GLU A 37 1.13 -23.84 -9.86
N ARG A 38 1.33 -23.19 -8.72
CA ARG A 38 0.61 -23.49 -7.47
C ARG A 38 0.43 -22.25 -6.62
N TRP A 39 -0.60 -22.26 -5.79
CA TRP A 39 -0.80 -21.26 -4.76
C TRP A 39 -1.29 -21.90 -3.46
N GLU A 40 -1.00 -21.23 -2.34
CA GLU A 40 -1.41 -21.64 -1.01
C GLU A 40 -2.00 -20.43 -0.26
N PRO A 41 -3.18 -20.57 0.38
CA PRO A 41 -3.70 -19.52 1.22
C PRO A 41 -2.86 -19.40 2.50
N LEU A 42 -2.40 -18.19 2.82
CA LEU A 42 -1.62 -17.91 4.03
C LEU A 42 -2.51 -17.56 5.24
N GLY A 43 -3.80 -17.33 5.01
CA GLY A 43 -4.77 -17.00 6.04
C GLY A 43 -5.36 -15.61 5.85
N SER A 44 -5.94 -15.06 6.92
CA SER A 44 -6.50 -13.72 6.88
C SER A 44 -5.38 -12.69 6.72
N ALA A 45 -5.54 -11.76 5.77
CA ALA A 45 -4.62 -10.63 5.63
C ALA A 45 -4.55 -9.88 6.95
N ALA A 46 -3.35 -9.60 7.44
CA ALA A 46 -3.20 -8.77 8.63
C ALA A 46 -3.89 -7.42 8.36
N ALA A 47 -4.63 -6.90 9.34
CA ALA A 47 -5.22 -5.58 9.22
C ALA A 47 -4.11 -4.59 8.80
N PRO A 48 -4.34 -3.74 7.77
CA PRO A 48 -3.30 -2.85 7.30
C PRO A 48 -2.76 -2.06 8.49
N ALA A 49 -1.44 -2.07 8.65
CA ALA A 49 -0.79 -1.35 9.74
C ALA A 49 -1.29 0.09 9.72
N ALA A 50 -1.87 0.56 10.84
CA ALA A 50 -2.24 1.95 10.98
C ALA A 50 -0.99 2.78 10.69
N ASN A 51 -1.03 3.61 9.65
CA ASN A 51 0.07 4.44 9.18
C ASN A 51 0.83 5.07 10.35
N ALA A 52 1.95 4.48 10.73
CA ALA A 52 2.91 5.14 11.60
C ALA A 52 3.71 6.11 10.73
N SER A 53 3.29 7.37 10.85
CA SER A 53 4.07 8.57 10.55
C SER A 53 4.18 8.96 9.08
N ALA A 54 3.29 9.88 8.74
CA ALA A 54 3.59 10.94 7.80
C ALA A 54 4.96 11.60 8.12
N THR A 55 5.74 11.79 7.06
CA THR A 55 6.64 12.92 6.83
C THR A 55 7.84 13.09 7.78
N SER A 56 9.00 12.70 7.28
CA SER A 56 10.27 13.38 7.58
C SER A 56 10.25 14.82 7.04
N ALA A 57 10.36 15.81 7.92
CA ALA A 57 11.06 17.09 7.68
C ALA A 57 11.43 17.74 9.05
N PRO A 58 12.59 18.40 9.19
CA PRO A 58 13.17 18.73 10.49
C PRO A 58 12.71 20.09 11.09
N ALA A 59 12.89 20.15 12.41
CA ALA A 59 12.78 21.22 13.40
C ALA A 59 12.57 22.69 12.96
N SER A 60 11.55 23.33 13.54
CA SER A 60 11.68 24.62 14.27
C SER A 60 10.43 24.87 15.14
N ALA A 61 10.64 25.01 16.46
CA ALA A 61 9.73 25.65 17.41
C ALA A 61 10.26 27.09 17.63
N PRO A 62 9.50 28.11 18.10
CA PRO A 62 8.70 28.03 19.34
C PRO A 62 7.36 28.83 19.40
N THR A 63 6.56 28.46 20.41
CA THR A 63 5.57 29.24 21.21
C THR A 63 4.75 30.33 20.53
N ASP A 64 3.46 30.07 20.31
CA ASP A 64 2.42 31.07 20.01
C ASP A 64 1.62 31.36 21.29
N GLU A 65 1.77 32.59 21.79
CA GLU A 65 1.05 33.17 22.94
C GLU A 65 -0.42 33.43 22.58
N PRO A 66 -1.40 33.24 23.49
CA PRO A 66 -2.80 33.49 23.17
C PRO A 66 -3.11 34.99 22.98
N PRO A 67 -4.00 35.37 22.05
CA PRO A 67 -4.32 36.77 21.78
C PRO A 67 -5.14 37.40 22.92
N PRO A 68 -5.05 38.73 23.15
CA PRO A 68 -5.82 39.40 24.19
C PRO A 68 -7.31 39.49 23.84
N ALA A 69 -8.15 39.46 24.88
CA ALA A 69 -9.61 39.56 24.79
C ALA A 69 -10.09 40.95 24.28
N PRO A 70 -11.24 41.02 23.58
CA PRO A 70 -11.77 42.28 23.07
C PRO A 70 -12.36 43.15 24.20
N PRO A 71 -12.40 44.49 24.03
CA PRO A 71 -12.97 45.41 25.03
C PRO A 71 -14.51 45.43 25.00
N GLU A 72 -15.12 45.73 26.15
CA GLU A 72 -16.56 45.99 26.35
C GLU A 72 -17.03 47.31 25.75
#